data_AF-A0A1F8JIH9-F1
#
_entry.id   AF-A0A1F8JIH9-F1
#
_cell.length_a   1.000
_cell.length_b   1.000
_cell.length_c   1.000
_cell.angle_alpha   90.00
_cell.angle_beta   90.00
_cell.angle_gamma   90.00
#
_symmetry.space_group_name_H-M   'P 1'
#
loop_
_entity.id
_entity.type
_entity.pdbx_description
1 polymer ?
#
loop_
_entity_poly.entity_id
_entity_poly.type
_entity_poly.pdbx_seq_one_letter_code
_entity_poly.pdbx_strand_id
1 'polypeptide(L)'
;MNDLQKKILEKNFIIPMILFPLFIFLIILGFTFTKNLKINMTKKKLEYLTVLSKTSVNKRKNVAQFINKKVNFNKNFIEENLENYFFLKNEYDFISKITKHIFFKNTLGIRDRENFLISDKNKLKFFEENLTSTKLITESILNQMNPVEVDERDVEKILSIVEEKEINDFKILENSPQLIFKNFSLKKDKKEIFTLNMNILKREFYKKDEE
;
A
#
# COMPACT_ATOMS: atom_id res chain seq x y z
N MET A 1 23.39 -49.17 -65.21
CA MET A 1 24.08 -47.86 -65.22
C MET A 1 24.71 -47.73 -66.60
N ASN A 2 24.20 -46.85 -67.44
CA ASN A 2 24.56 -46.78 -68.87
C ASN A 2 26.03 -46.33 -69.03
N ASP A 3 26.78 -46.82 -70.03
CA ASP A 3 28.19 -46.46 -70.26
C ASP A 3 28.45 -44.94 -70.33
N LEU A 4 27.42 -44.18 -70.74
CA LEU A 4 27.43 -42.72 -70.73
C LEU A 4 27.53 -42.14 -69.30
N GLN A 5 26.83 -42.72 -68.33
CA GLN A 5 26.88 -42.31 -66.92
C GLN A 5 28.25 -42.59 -66.31
N LYS A 6 28.92 -43.67 -66.74
CA LYS A 6 30.24 -44.07 -66.26
C LYS A 6 31.34 -43.11 -66.75
N LYS A 7 31.32 -42.72 -68.03
CA LYS A 7 32.24 -41.72 -68.61
C LYS A 7 32.06 -40.31 -68.02
N ILE A 8 30.82 -39.92 -67.70
CA ILE A 8 30.56 -38.64 -67.03
C ILE A 8 31.06 -38.66 -65.58
N LEU A 9 30.96 -39.81 -64.88
CA LEU A 9 31.47 -39.98 -63.53
C LEU A 9 33.00 -39.88 -63.47
N GLU A 10 33.71 -40.52 -64.42
CA GLU A 10 35.18 -40.51 -64.47
C GLU A 10 35.73 -39.12 -64.84
N LYS A 11 35.05 -38.37 -65.72
CA LYS A 11 35.48 -37.00 -66.09
C LYS A 11 35.21 -35.96 -65.00
N ASN A 12 34.22 -36.19 -64.13
CA ASN A 12 33.78 -35.23 -63.12
C ASN A 12 34.06 -35.69 -61.67
N PHE A 13 34.95 -36.66 -61.44
CA PHE A 13 35.26 -37.24 -60.12
C PHE A 13 35.73 -36.22 -59.07
N ILE A 14 36.29 -35.09 -59.50
CA ILE A 14 36.74 -33.99 -58.62
C ILE A 14 35.54 -33.30 -57.94
N ILE A 15 34.39 -33.21 -58.60
CA ILE A 15 33.19 -32.53 -58.10
C ILE A 15 32.60 -33.22 -56.85
N PRO A 16 32.32 -34.53 -56.82
CA PRO A 16 31.85 -35.20 -55.61
C PRO A 16 32.90 -35.24 -54.49
N MET A 17 34.20 -35.26 -54.83
CA MET A 17 35.29 -35.20 -53.84
C MET A 17 35.32 -33.87 -53.07
N ILE A 18 34.91 -32.75 -53.70
CA ILE A 18 34.80 -31.43 -53.05
C ILE A 18 33.42 -31.26 -52.39
N LEU A 19 32.34 -31.79 -52.97
CA LEU A 19 31.00 -31.66 -52.41
C LEU A 19 30.79 -32.45 -51.11
N PHE A 20 31.45 -33.61 -50.96
CA PHE A 20 31.33 -34.43 -49.75
C PHE A 20 31.82 -33.72 -48.47
N PRO A 21 33.04 -33.14 -48.40
CA PRO A 21 33.47 -32.39 -47.22
C PRO A 21 32.63 -31.12 -47.00
N LEU A 22 32.16 -30.47 -48.07
CA LEU A 22 31.24 -29.32 -47.94
C LEU A 22 29.92 -29.73 -47.31
N PHE A 23 29.37 -30.88 -47.71
CA PHE A 23 28.12 -31.41 -47.15
C PHE A 23 28.28 -31.76 -45.66
N ILE A 24 29.38 -32.41 -45.28
CA ILE A 24 29.69 -32.69 -43.86
C ILE A 24 29.83 -31.39 -43.07
N PHE A 25 30.52 -30.40 -43.63
CA PHE A 25 30.69 -29.09 -42.99
C PHE A 25 29.35 -28.38 -42.77
N LEU A 26 28.42 -28.43 -43.74
CA LEU A 26 27.07 -27.88 -43.60
C LEU A 26 26.26 -28.60 -42.51
N ILE A 27 26.38 -29.93 -42.38
CA ILE A 27 25.72 -30.68 -41.31
C ILE A 27 26.26 -30.25 -39.93
N ILE A 28 27.58 -30.10 -39.79
CA ILE A 28 28.22 -29.65 -38.55
C ILE A 28 27.77 -28.22 -38.21
N LEU A 29 27.71 -27.32 -39.20
CA LEU A 29 27.19 -25.97 -39.03
C LEU A 29 25.72 -25.96 -38.59
N GLY A 30 24.87 -26.78 -39.22
CA GLY A 30 23.46 -26.89 -38.82
C GLY A 30 23.29 -27.40 -37.38
N PHE A 31 24.07 -28.41 -37.00
CA PHE A 31 24.04 -28.96 -35.65
C PHE A 31 24.57 -27.97 -34.59
N THR A 32 25.66 -27.26 -34.88
CA THR A 32 26.19 -26.23 -33.98
C THR A 32 25.24 -25.04 -33.84
N PHE A 33 24.60 -24.61 -34.94
CA PHE A 33 23.61 -23.54 -34.91
C PHE A 33 22.39 -23.89 -34.05
N THR A 34 21.82 -25.10 -34.22
CA THR A 34 20.68 -25.55 -33.41
C THR A 34 21.03 -25.68 -31.92
N LYS A 35 22.25 -26.15 -31.59
CA LYS A 35 22.74 -26.14 -30.21
C LYS A 35 22.87 -24.72 -29.64
N ASN A 36 23.44 -23.79 -30.39
CA ASN A 36 23.57 -22.41 -29.97
C ASN A 36 22.22 -21.73 -29.72
N LEU A 37 21.22 -21.99 -30.57
CA LEU A 37 19.84 -21.51 -30.33
C LEU A 37 19.26 -22.05 -29.02
N LYS A 38 19.40 -23.36 -28.76
CA LYS A 38 18.93 -23.97 -27.51
C LYS A 38 19.64 -23.39 -26.28
N ILE A 39 20.95 -23.16 -26.37
CA ILE A 39 21.72 -22.53 -25.29
C ILE A 39 21.22 -21.10 -25.05
N ASN A 40 21.00 -20.31 -26.11
CA ASN A 40 20.50 -18.94 -25.98
C ASN A 40 19.09 -18.89 -25.38
N MET A 41 18.19 -19.80 -25.77
CA MET A 41 16.86 -19.92 -25.15
C MET A 41 16.97 -20.30 -23.67
N THR A 42 17.86 -21.24 -23.33
CA THR A 42 18.08 -21.67 -21.94
C THR A 42 18.66 -20.53 -21.10
N LYS A 43 19.62 -19.76 -21.64
CA LYS A 43 20.18 -18.57 -20.99
C LYS A 43 19.10 -17.53 -20.70
N LYS A 44 18.25 -17.20 -21.68
CA LYS A 44 17.12 -16.27 -21.49
C LYS A 44 16.13 -16.77 -20.43
N LYS A 45 15.81 -18.07 -20.45
CA LYS A 45 14.93 -18.68 -19.44
C LYS A 45 15.55 -18.59 -18.05
N LEU A 46 16.84 -18.88 -17.93
CA LEU A 46 17.57 -18.77 -16.66
C LEU A 46 17.60 -17.33 -16.16
N GLU A 47 17.89 -16.36 -17.03
CA GLU A 47 17.87 -14.94 -16.70
C GLU A 47 16.49 -14.50 -16.18
N TYR A 48 15.41 -14.88 -16.89
CA TYR A 48 14.04 -14.63 -16.43
C TYR A 48 13.76 -15.24 -15.04
N LEU A 49 14.14 -16.50 -14.82
CA LEU A 49 13.98 -17.16 -13.52
C LEU A 49 14.80 -16.47 -12.42
N THR A 50 16.00 -15.96 -12.74
CA THR A 50 16.81 -15.21 -11.77
C THR A 50 16.13 -13.91 -11.38
N VAL A 51 15.55 -13.17 -12.33
CA VAL A 51 14.79 -11.94 -12.05
C VAL A 51 13.55 -12.26 -11.20
N LEU A 52 12.80 -13.30 -11.53
CA LEU A 52 11.66 -13.75 -10.72
C LEU A 52 12.07 -14.14 -9.29
N SER A 53 13.17 -14.88 -9.14
CA SER A 53 13.65 -15.28 -7.82
C SER A 53 14.07 -14.07 -6.98
N LYS A 54 14.82 -13.13 -7.56
CA LYS A 54 15.26 -11.89 -6.90
C LYS A 54 14.07 -11.03 -6.48
N THR A 55 13.10 -10.84 -7.37
CA THR A 55 11.89 -10.06 -7.06
C THR A 55 11.04 -10.72 -5.98
N SER A 56 10.90 -12.06 -6.00
CA SER A 56 10.18 -12.80 -4.95
C SER A 56 10.86 -12.69 -3.58
N VAL A 57 12.19 -12.85 -3.53
CA VAL A 57 12.97 -12.67 -2.29
C VAL A 57 12.85 -11.24 -1.78
N ASN A 58 12.96 -10.24 -2.66
CA ASN A 58 12.85 -8.84 -2.27
C ASN A 58 11.44 -8.52 -1.73
N LYS A 59 10.39 -9.03 -2.37
CA LYS A 59 9.00 -8.91 -1.88
C LYS A 59 8.86 -9.48 -0.46
N ARG A 60 9.38 -10.68 -0.22
CA ARG A 60 9.33 -11.30 1.13
C ARG A 60 10.09 -10.47 2.17
N LYS A 61 11.27 -9.94 1.82
CA LYS A 61 12.04 -9.05 2.71
C LYS A 61 11.25 -7.79 3.05
N ASN A 62 10.65 -7.14 2.05
CA ASN A 62 9.86 -5.92 2.27
C ASN A 62 8.63 -6.19 3.14
N VAL A 63 7.93 -7.31 2.93
CA VAL A 63 6.79 -7.71 3.78
C VAL A 63 7.26 -7.98 5.21
N ALA A 64 8.35 -8.71 5.41
CA ALA A 64 8.89 -8.98 6.73
C ALA A 64 9.32 -7.69 7.46
N GLN A 65 9.97 -6.77 6.76
CA GLN A 65 10.34 -5.45 7.30
C GLN A 65 9.10 -4.63 7.69
N PHE A 66 8.07 -4.62 6.84
CA PHE A 66 6.82 -3.93 7.12
C PHE A 66 6.13 -4.49 8.37
N ILE A 67 6.00 -5.82 8.46
CA ILE A 67 5.41 -6.49 9.63
C ILE A 67 6.22 -6.16 10.89
N ASN A 68 7.55 -6.31 10.84
CA ASN A 68 8.40 -6.03 12.00
C ASN A 68 8.27 -4.59 12.50
N LYS A 69 8.06 -3.62 11.60
CA LYS A 69 7.78 -2.21 11.99
C LYS A 69 6.45 -2.06 12.71
N LYS A 70 5.45 -2.90 12.41
CA LYS A 70 4.06 -2.79 12.87
C LYS A 70 3.68 -3.71 14.01
N VAL A 71 4.58 -4.59 14.43
CA VAL A 71 4.36 -5.55 15.52
C VAL A 71 4.21 -4.87 16.89
N ASN A 72 4.98 -3.81 17.14
CA ASN A 72 4.98 -3.11 18.42
C ASN A 72 3.97 -1.95 18.42
N PHE A 73 2.72 -2.23 18.09
CA PHE A 73 1.68 -1.20 18.05
C PHE A 73 1.11 -0.92 19.45
N ASN A 74 0.63 0.31 19.67
CA ASN A 74 -0.16 0.66 20.85
C ASN A 74 -1.61 0.19 20.66
N LYS A 75 -2.11 -0.64 21.58
CA LYS A 75 -3.49 -1.16 21.54
C LYS A 75 -4.54 -0.06 21.70
N ASN A 76 -4.23 0.97 22.50
CA ASN A 76 -5.14 2.08 22.79
C ASN A 76 -4.89 3.29 21.86
N PHE A 77 -4.26 3.06 20.70
CA PHE A 77 -3.81 4.13 19.82
C PHE A 77 -4.98 5.00 19.32
N ILE A 78 -6.12 4.38 19.03
CA ILE A 78 -7.31 5.06 18.51
C ILE A 78 -7.89 5.99 19.56
N GLU A 79 -8.05 5.48 20.78
CA GLU A 79 -8.58 6.22 21.92
C GLU A 79 -7.67 7.41 22.25
N GLU A 80 -6.36 7.18 22.31
CA GLU A 80 -5.37 8.20 22.67
C GLU A 80 -5.23 9.32 21.62
N ASN A 81 -5.30 8.99 20.33
CA ASN A 81 -4.91 9.92 19.26
C ASN A 81 -6.06 10.44 18.42
N LEU A 82 -7.13 9.67 18.25
CA LEU A 82 -8.30 10.05 17.45
C LEU A 82 -9.51 10.40 18.32
N GLU A 83 -9.88 9.57 19.30
CA GLU A 83 -11.10 9.81 20.08
C GLU A 83 -10.96 10.93 21.12
N ASN A 84 -9.77 11.04 21.72
CA ASN A 84 -9.44 12.11 22.66
C ASN A 84 -9.08 13.43 21.97
N TYR A 85 -9.15 13.51 20.64
CA TYR A 85 -8.82 14.73 19.92
C TYR A 85 -9.94 15.78 20.03
N PHE A 86 -9.54 17.03 20.27
CA PHE A 86 -10.43 18.17 20.41
C PHE A 86 -10.51 18.96 19.10
N PHE A 87 -11.64 18.83 18.40
CA PHE A 87 -11.91 19.49 17.12
C PHE A 87 -12.28 20.96 17.28
N LEU A 88 -12.12 21.73 16.19
CA LEU A 88 -12.54 23.13 16.08
C LEU A 88 -11.95 24.04 17.18
N LYS A 89 -10.69 23.78 17.56
CA LYS A 89 -10.03 24.50 18.65
C LYS A 89 -10.02 26.01 18.46
N ASN A 90 -9.82 26.48 17.23
CA ASN A 90 -9.81 27.92 16.92
C ASN A 90 -11.19 28.56 17.17
N GLU A 91 -12.27 27.87 16.79
CA GLU A 91 -13.65 28.32 17.05
C GLU A 91 -13.93 28.35 18.55
N TYR A 92 -13.55 27.30 19.26
CA TYR A 92 -13.70 27.23 20.72
C TYR A 92 -12.97 28.37 21.43
N ASP A 93 -11.70 28.63 21.08
CA ASP A 93 -10.90 29.69 21.69
C ASP A 93 -11.52 31.08 21.44
N PHE A 94 -12.13 31.27 20.27
CA PHE A 94 -12.86 32.49 19.93
C PHE A 94 -14.15 32.63 20.75
N ILE A 95 -14.97 31.58 20.80
CA ILE A 95 -16.24 31.56 21.55
C ILE A 95 -15.97 31.76 23.04
N SER A 96 -15.00 31.04 23.62
CA SER A 96 -14.67 31.14 25.05
C SER A 96 -14.21 32.55 25.44
N LYS A 97 -13.54 33.29 24.54
CA LYS A 97 -13.20 34.72 24.75
C LYS A 97 -14.45 35.60 24.77
N ILE A 98 -15.41 35.34 23.87
CA ILE A 98 -16.66 36.10 23.79
C ILE A 98 -17.56 35.82 24.99
N THR A 99 -17.72 34.56 25.40
CA THR A 99 -18.59 34.18 26.53
C THR A 99 -18.13 34.81 27.85
N LYS A 100 -16.83 35.10 28.00
CA LYS A 100 -16.27 35.81 29.16
C LYS A 100 -16.66 37.28 29.23
N HIS A 101 -17.09 37.87 28.10
CA HIS A 101 -17.50 39.27 28.06
C HIS A 101 -18.89 39.48 28.67
N ILE A 102 -19.06 40.55 29.45
CA ILE A 102 -20.28 40.82 30.24
C ILE A 102 -21.55 40.85 29.37
N PHE A 103 -21.48 41.47 28.18
CA PHE A 103 -22.62 41.57 27.25
C PHE A 103 -23.11 40.23 26.67
N PHE A 104 -22.24 39.22 26.55
CA PHE A 104 -22.59 37.93 25.93
C PHE A 104 -22.79 36.82 26.96
N LYS A 105 -22.68 37.14 28.25
CA LYS A 105 -22.77 36.16 29.32
C LYS A 105 -24.09 35.39 29.28
N ASN A 106 -25.21 35.99 28.84
CA ASN A 106 -26.53 35.35 28.86
C ASN A 106 -27.05 34.93 27.47
N THR A 107 -26.21 34.97 26.43
CA THR A 107 -26.63 34.58 25.08
C THR A 107 -26.67 33.06 24.98
N LEU A 108 -27.88 32.48 25.03
CA LEU A 108 -28.08 31.02 25.05
C LEU A 108 -27.36 30.31 23.88
N GLY A 109 -27.50 30.81 22.65
CA GLY A 109 -26.90 30.17 21.48
C GLY A 109 -25.36 30.07 21.50
N ILE A 110 -24.67 31.04 22.09
CA ILE A 110 -23.20 31.02 22.20
C ILE A 110 -22.76 29.96 23.21
N ARG A 111 -23.46 29.89 24.36
CA ARG A 111 -23.20 28.86 25.37
C ARG A 111 -23.55 27.46 24.87
N ASP A 112 -24.66 27.31 24.15
CA ASP A 112 -25.07 26.02 23.59
C ASP A 112 -24.03 25.52 22.58
N ARG A 113 -23.46 26.43 21.77
CA ARG A 113 -22.36 26.10 20.85
C ARG A 113 -21.08 25.75 21.59
N GLU A 114 -20.68 26.53 22.60
CA GLU A 114 -19.50 26.21 23.44
C GLU A 114 -19.64 24.83 24.10
N ASN A 115 -20.83 24.55 24.66
CA ASN A 115 -21.16 23.26 25.23
C ASN A 115 -21.13 22.13 24.19
N PHE A 116 -21.62 22.36 22.98
CA PHE A 116 -21.57 21.38 21.90
C PHE A 116 -20.12 21.00 21.55
N LEU A 117 -19.22 21.98 21.40
CA LEU A 117 -17.81 21.76 21.06
C LEU A 117 -17.06 20.96 22.13
N ILE A 118 -17.39 21.15 23.41
CA ILE A 118 -16.80 20.39 24.53
C ILE A 118 -17.48 19.02 24.71
N SER A 119 -18.76 18.92 24.37
CA SER A 119 -19.55 17.73 24.60
C SER A 119 -19.04 16.54 23.77
N ASP A 120 -19.40 15.35 24.24
CA ASP A 120 -19.17 14.11 23.51
C ASP A 120 -19.90 14.02 22.15
N LYS A 121 -20.76 14.99 21.81
CA LYS A 121 -21.45 15.04 20.51
C LYS A 121 -20.51 15.42 19.37
N ASN A 122 -19.49 16.23 19.63
CA ASN A 122 -18.49 16.60 18.62
C ASN A 122 -17.17 15.84 18.81
N LYS A 123 -17.19 14.74 19.57
CA LYS A 123 -16.03 13.86 19.70
C LYS A 123 -16.17 12.68 18.77
N LEU A 124 -15.04 12.30 18.24
CA LEU A 124 -14.94 11.16 17.36
C LEU A 124 -14.95 9.91 18.24
N LYS A 125 -15.92 9.02 17.99
CA LYS A 125 -16.06 7.76 18.70
C LYS A 125 -16.29 6.66 17.69
N PHE A 126 -15.63 5.54 17.90
CA PHE A 126 -15.78 4.37 17.06
C PHE A 126 -16.45 3.22 17.79
N PHE A 127 -17.05 2.35 17.01
CA PHE A 127 -17.38 1.01 17.45
C PHE A 127 -16.73 0.01 16.51
N GLU A 128 -16.24 -1.09 17.08
CA GLU A 128 -15.58 -2.16 16.33
C GLU A 128 -16.60 -3.16 15.78
N GLU A 129 -16.51 -3.43 14.48
CA GLU A 129 -17.24 -4.49 13.79
C GLU A 129 -16.29 -5.39 12.99
N ASN A 130 -16.80 -6.56 12.59
CA ASN A 130 -16.15 -7.46 11.64
C ASN A 130 -14.72 -7.84 12.03
N LEU A 131 -14.56 -8.32 13.27
CA LEU A 131 -13.28 -8.83 13.75
C LEU A 131 -12.91 -10.12 12.98
N THR A 132 -11.90 -10.03 12.13
CA THR A 132 -11.28 -11.19 11.48
C THR A 132 -9.87 -11.35 12.01
N SER A 133 -9.60 -12.50 12.63
CA SER A 133 -8.29 -12.78 13.21
C SER A 133 -7.65 -14.01 12.56
N THR A 134 -6.35 -13.88 12.30
CA THR A 134 -5.45 -14.94 11.86
C THR A 134 -4.27 -14.99 12.82
N LYS A 135 -3.43 -16.03 12.74
CA LYS A 135 -2.28 -16.18 13.65
C LYS A 135 -1.34 -14.97 13.73
N LEU A 136 -1.24 -14.16 12.67
CA LEU A 136 -0.29 -13.04 12.59
C LEU A 136 -0.96 -11.67 12.49
N ILE A 137 -2.25 -11.63 12.19
CA ILE A 137 -2.96 -10.38 11.86
C ILE A 137 -4.36 -10.44 12.44
N THR A 138 -4.75 -9.38 13.14
CA THR A 138 -6.14 -9.12 13.50
C THR A 138 -6.59 -7.87 12.76
N GLU A 139 -7.73 -7.96 12.10
CA GLU A 139 -8.38 -6.86 11.39
C GLU A 139 -9.75 -6.59 12.02
N SER A 140 -10.07 -5.31 12.22
CA SER A 140 -11.39 -4.85 12.62
C SER A 140 -11.77 -3.60 11.83
N ILE A 141 -13.07 -3.40 11.61
CA ILE A 141 -13.62 -2.19 11.01
C ILE A 141 -14.11 -1.29 12.13
N LEU A 142 -13.53 -0.11 12.21
CA LEU A 142 -13.93 0.98 13.07
C LEU A 142 -14.95 1.84 12.33
N ASN A 143 -16.20 1.76 12.75
CA ASN A 143 -17.26 2.61 12.20
C ASN A 143 -17.46 3.81 13.13
N GLN A 144 -17.53 5.00 12.55
CA GLN A 144 -17.79 6.22 13.33
C GLN A 144 -19.24 6.20 13.85
N MET A 145 -19.41 6.42 15.15
CA MET A 145 -20.73 6.38 15.80
C MET A 145 -21.63 7.54 15.38
N ASN A 146 -21.07 8.76 15.38
CA ASN A 146 -21.79 9.98 15.05
C ASN A 146 -20.92 10.86 14.14
N PRO A 147 -21.50 11.53 13.12
CA PRO A 147 -20.80 12.55 12.36
C PRO A 147 -20.27 13.66 13.28
N VAL A 148 -19.09 14.21 12.96
CA VAL A 148 -18.46 15.29 13.75
C VAL A 148 -18.16 16.48 12.86
N GLU A 149 -18.19 17.67 13.44
CA GLU A 149 -17.79 18.91 12.78
C GLU A 149 -16.29 19.14 12.96
N VAL A 150 -15.61 19.41 11.83
CA VAL A 150 -14.16 19.56 11.74
C VAL A 150 -13.80 20.76 10.86
N ASP A 151 -12.65 21.37 11.14
CA ASP A 151 -12.01 22.34 10.24
C ASP A 151 -10.96 21.68 9.34
N GLU A 152 -10.30 22.47 8.49
CA GLU A 152 -9.23 21.99 7.60
C GLU A 152 -8.05 21.39 8.38
N ARG A 153 -7.63 22.02 9.48
CA ARG A 153 -6.49 21.57 10.29
C ARG A 153 -6.79 20.24 10.99
N ASP A 154 -8.02 20.07 11.45
CA ASP A 154 -8.51 18.83 12.03
C ASP A 154 -8.47 17.68 11.02
N VAL A 155 -8.90 17.94 9.78
CA VAL A 155 -8.82 16.97 8.69
C VAL A 155 -7.37 16.60 8.38
N GLU A 156 -6.48 17.58 8.27
CA GLU A 156 -5.05 17.35 8.05
C GLU A 156 -4.43 16.46 9.15
N LYS A 157 -4.82 16.69 10.41
CA LYS A 157 -4.38 15.85 11.52
C LYS A 157 -4.92 14.43 11.44
N ILE A 158 -6.20 14.25 11.14
CA ILE A 158 -6.78 12.91 10.98
C ILE A 158 -6.08 12.16 9.85
N LEU A 159 -5.86 12.83 8.71
CA LEU A 159 -5.18 12.24 7.56
C LEU A 159 -3.73 11.87 7.90
N SER A 160 -3.00 12.72 8.63
CA SER A 160 -1.61 12.42 8.99
C SER A 160 -1.50 11.21 9.92
N ILE A 161 -2.45 11.04 10.83
CA ILE A 161 -2.53 9.89 11.75
C ILE A 161 -2.88 8.60 10.99
N VAL A 162 -3.90 8.63 10.13
CA VAL A 162 -4.40 7.41 9.47
C VAL A 162 -3.51 6.97 8.31
N GLU A 163 -3.02 7.90 7.48
CA GLU A 163 -2.17 7.58 6.33
C GLU A 163 -0.68 7.49 6.70
N GLU A 164 -0.33 7.80 7.95
CA GLU A 164 1.04 7.78 8.47
C GLU A 164 1.99 8.65 7.62
N LYS A 165 1.52 9.83 7.24
CA LYS A 165 2.27 10.82 6.47
C LYS A 165 2.33 12.13 7.23
N GLU A 166 3.47 12.79 7.15
CA GLU A 166 3.60 14.15 7.64
C GLU A 166 2.80 15.09 6.73
N ILE A 167 1.88 15.85 7.32
CA ILE A 167 1.06 16.84 6.63
C ILE A 167 1.18 18.13 7.42
N ASN A 168 1.74 19.17 6.80
CA ASN A 168 1.98 20.47 7.41
C ASN A 168 2.71 20.34 8.77
N ASP A 169 2.07 20.78 9.85
CA ASP A 169 2.62 20.79 11.21
C ASP A 169 2.43 19.45 11.95
N PHE A 170 1.76 18.47 11.34
CA PHE A 170 1.41 17.20 11.98
C PHE A 170 2.38 16.08 11.62
N LYS A 171 3.12 15.63 12.64
CA LYS A 171 4.11 14.55 12.54
C LYS A 171 3.47 13.17 12.62
N ILE A 172 4.15 12.20 12.04
CA ILE A 172 3.79 10.79 12.12
C ILE A 172 3.96 10.31 13.57
N LEU A 173 2.96 9.57 14.05
CA LEU A 173 2.99 8.94 15.37
C LEU A 173 3.66 7.58 15.29
N GLU A 174 4.53 7.28 16.24
CA GLU A 174 5.16 5.97 16.36
C GLU A 174 4.19 4.94 16.93
N ASN A 175 4.48 3.65 16.69
CA ASN A 175 3.71 2.53 17.22
C ASN A 175 2.22 2.55 16.85
N SER A 176 1.86 3.15 15.71
CA SER A 176 0.50 3.05 15.18
C SER A 176 0.25 1.64 14.63
N PRO A 177 -0.94 1.05 14.89
CA PRO A 177 -1.43 -0.05 14.06
C PRO A 177 -1.59 0.47 12.63
N GLN A 178 -1.71 -0.44 11.65
CA GLN A 178 -2.01 0.01 10.29
C GLN A 178 -3.47 0.44 10.21
N LEU A 179 -3.69 1.71 9.87
CA LEU A 179 -5.02 2.28 9.66
C LEU A 179 -5.23 2.56 8.17
N ILE A 180 -6.43 2.31 7.67
CA ILE A 180 -6.77 2.55 6.26
C ILE A 180 -8.20 3.08 6.17
N PHE A 181 -8.43 4.19 5.47
CA PHE A 181 -9.79 4.64 5.20
C PHE A 181 -10.54 3.63 4.32
N LYS A 182 -11.68 3.16 4.82
CA LYS A 182 -12.67 2.38 4.04
C LYS A 182 -13.70 3.30 3.42
N ASN A 183 -14.13 4.29 4.19
CA ASN A 183 -15.02 5.35 3.76
C ASN A 183 -14.55 6.66 4.37
N PHE A 184 -14.57 7.73 3.61
CA PHE A 184 -14.22 9.06 4.07
C PHE A 184 -15.08 10.07 3.30
N SER A 185 -15.99 10.74 4.01
CA SER A 185 -16.93 11.69 3.45
C SER A 185 -16.86 12.99 4.23
N LEU A 186 -16.63 14.09 3.50
CA LEU A 186 -16.69 15.44 4.01
C LEU A 186 -17.85 16.16 3.32
N LYS A 187 -18.75 16.73 4.13
CA LYS A 187 -19.84 17.59 3.65
C LYS A 187 -19.63 18.99 4.21
N LYS A 188 -19.62 19.99 3.34
CA LYS A 188 -19.47 21.39 3.77
C LYS A 188 -20.80 21.89 4.32
N ASP A 189 -20.84 22.28 5.59
CA ASP A 189 -22.04 22.85 6.21
C ASP A 189 -21.98 24.38 6.27
N LYS A 190 -20.85 24.94 6.72
CA LYS A 190 -20.64 26.38 6.87
C LYS A 190 -19.35 26.83 6.20
N LYS A 191 -19.06 28.13 6.27
CA LYS A 191 -17.76 28.65 5.83
C LYS A 191 -16.69 28.05 6.76
N GLU A 192 -15.82 27.23 6.18
CA GLU A 192 -14.67 26.58 6.84
C GLU A 192 -15.00 25.48 7.88
N ILE A 193 -16.24 24.99 7.92
CA ILE A 193 -16.63 23.84 8.77
C ILE A 193 -17.23 22.74 7.90
N PHE A 194 -16.76 21.52 8.13
CA PHE A 194 -17.18 20.31 7.45
C PHE A 194 -17.75 19.30 8.43
N THR A 195 -18.81 18.61 8.03
CA THR A 195 -19.25 17.38 8.70
C THR A 195 -18.49 16.20 8.12
N LEU A 196 -17.74 15.51 8.99
CA LEU A 196 -16.95 14.33 8.69
C LEU A 196 -17.72 13.06 9.09
N ASN A 197 -17.76 12.11 8.15
CA ASN A 197 -18.15 10.73 8.40
C ASN A 197 -17.13 9.78 7.77
N MET A 198 -16.58 8.86 8.55
CA MET A 198 -15.54 7.94 8.10
C MET A 198 -15.61 6.56 8.76
N ASN A 199 -15.10 5.57 8.04
CA ASN A 199 -14.86 4.22 8.55
C ASN A 199 -13.39 3.87 8.30
N ILE A 200 -12.76 3.24 9.28
CA ILE A 200 -11.33 2.90 9.25
C ILE A 200 -11.18 1.38 9.39
N LEU A 201 -10.36 0.77 8.55
CA LEU A 201 -9.86 -0.57 8.79
C LEU A 201 -8.65 -0.47 9.73
N LYS A 202 -8.77 -1.06 10.93
CA LYS A 202 -7.67 -1.24 11.86
C LYS A 202 -7.05 -2.61 11.60
N ARG A 203 -5.74 -2.64 11.36
CA ARG A 203 -4.96 -3.88 11.22
C ARG A 203 -3.80 -3.90 12.22
N GLU A 204 -3.81 -4.95 13.02
CA GLU A 204 -2.85 -5.22 14.09
C GLU A 204 -2.00 -6.42 13.71
N PHE A 205 -0.68 -6.31 13.88
CA PHE A 205 0.28 -7.36 13.52
C PHE A 205 0.89 -7.98 14.76
N TYR A 206 0.95 -9.30 14.79
CA TYR A 206 1.48 -10.08 15.90
C TYR A 206 2.76 -10.82 15.45
N LYS A 207 3.70 -11.01 16.38
CA LYS A 207 4.86 -11.86 16.10
C LYS A 207 4.38 -13.28 15.86
N LYS A 208 5.06 -13.97 14.94
CA LYS A 208 4.93 -15.40 14.85
C LYS A 208 5.53 -15.97 16.14
N ASP A 209 4.73 -16.65 16.94
CA ASP A 209 5.25 -17.42 18.07
C ASP A 209 6.32 -18.37 17.52
N GLU A 210 7.53 -18.27 18.05
CA GLU A 210 8.60 -19.22 17.79
C GLU A 210 8.20 -20.53 18.49
N GLU A 211 7.52 -21.42 17.75
CA GLU A 211 7.43 -22.85 18.09
C GLU A 211 8.77 -23.53 17.88
#